data_AF-A0A9P1IA09-F1
#
_entry.id   AF-A0A9P1IA09-F1
#
_cell.length_a   1.000
_cell.length_b   1.000
_cell.length_c   1.000
_cell.angle_alpha   90.00
_cell.angle_beta   90.00
_cell.angle_gamma   90.00
#
_symmetry.space_group_name_H-M   'P 1'
#
loop_
_entity.id
_entity.type
_entity.pdbx_description
1 polymer ?
#
loop_
_entity_poly.entity_id
_entity_poly.type
_entity_poly.pdbx_seq_one_letter_code
_entity_poly.pdbx_strand_id
1 'polypeptide(L)'
;MSDLPFIIGGLAFASIPAICLLLYEERQRNKLRQNRPGLNNELSSAIQDVEAERTQFMIAHDNTDAEIFEIRIIQHVMWWLRLNEGEIAYITSVNGNETVARVKLDKNWINRRVKISSTFLNNLEYKTGEVVELRKAELKNAERVYFCQIDGQKFGEIYRRMIDSSLSLFFENHPIHQGDTFSVPILLSPPIIVRFQIRDIQPSPASIFTTETVVLHWEEDVNEIEAE
;
A
#
# COMPACT_ATOMS: atom_id res chain seq x y z
N MET A 1 -82.63 -16.04 31.00
CA MET A 1 -81.68 -15.53 29.98
C MET A 1 -80.97 -14.36 30.63
N SER A 2 -79.67 -14.27 30.87
CA SER A 2 -78.50 -15.15 30.72
C SER A 2 -77.32 -14.28 31.19
N ASP A 3 -76.43 -14.88 31.99
CA ASP A 3 -74.99 -14.63 32.11
C ASP A 3 -74.37 -13.38 32.81
N LEU A 4 -73.59 -13.70 33.86
CA LEU A 4 -72.42 -13.02 34.47
C LEU A 4 -71.18 -13.02 33.52
N PRO A 5 -69.93 -12.56 33.86
CA PRO A 5 -69.38 -11.83 35.04
C PRO A 5 -68.32 -10.69 34.77
N PHE A 6 -67.86 -10.05 35.86
CA PHE A 6 -66.52 -9.48 36.23
C PHE A 6 -65.50 -8.99 35.16
N ILE A 7 -64.82 -7.86 35.46
CA ILE A 7 -63.35 -7.76 35.67
C ILE A 7 -62.99 -6.45 36.41
N ILE A 8 -62.14 -6.59 37.44
CA ILE A 8 -61.47 -5.55 38.23
C ILE A 8 -60.22 -5.07 37.48
N GLY A 9 -59.96 -3.77 37.41
CA GLY A 9 -58.63 -3.21 37.10
C GLY A 9 -58.49 -1.87 37.83
N GLY A 10 -57.68 -1.71 38.87
CA GLY A 10 -56.30 -2.17 38.97
C GLY A 10 -55.34 -1.01 38.64
N LEU A 11 -55.55 0.17 39.24
CA LEU A 11 -54.56 1.25 39.24
C LEU A 11 -53.42 0.84 40.19
N ALA A 12 -52.45 0.11 39.63
CA ALA A 12 -51.22 -0.22 40.31
C ALA A 12 -50.42 1.07 40.53
N PHE A 13 -50.42 1.57 41.77
CA PHE A 13 -49.40 2.49 42.24
C PHE A 13 -48.04 1.78 42.11
N ALA A 14 -47.26 2.13 41.09
CA ALA A 14 -45.86 1.78 41.05
C ALA A 14 -45.22 2.38 42.31
N SER A 15 -44.67 1.51 43.17
CA SER A 15 -44.06 1.92 44.42
C SER A 15 -42.89 2.87 44.11
N ILE A 16 -42.77 3.93 44.90
CA ILE A 16 -41.71 4.96 44.81
C ILE A 16 -40.28 4.38 44.59
N PRO A 17 -39.91 3.18 45.10
CA PRO A 17 -38.63 2.54 44.79
C PRO A 17 -38.45 2.16 43.31
N ALA A 18 -39.51 1.72 42.61
CA ALA A 18 -39.43 1.31 41.21
C ALA A 18 -39.18 2.49 40.26
N ILE A 19 -39.78 3.64 40.56
CA ILE A 19 -39.54 4.89 39.83
C ILE A 19 -38.09 5.37 40.05
N CYS A 20 -37.57 5.27 41.27
CA CYS A 20 -36.17 5.60 41.55
C CYS A 20 -35.18 4.69 40.82
N LEU A 21 -35.50 3.40 40.68
CA LEU A 21 -34.65 2.44 39.97
C LEU A 21 -34.64 2.71 38.46
N LEU A 22 -35.80 3.02 37.88
CA LEU A 22 -35.91 3.42 36.48
C LEU A 22 -35.17 4.74 36.20
N LEU A 23 -35.29 5.74 37.07
CA LEU A 23 -34.54 7.00 36.94
C LEU A 23 -33.04 6.81 37.13
N TYR A 24 -32.62 5.88 38.00
CA TYR A 24 -31.21 5.54 38.17
C TYR A 24 -30.66 4.84 36.92
N GLU A 25 -31.35 3.85 36.38
CA GLU A 25 -30.98 3.16 35.14
C GLU A 25 -30.97 4.10 33.93
N GLU A 26 -31.93 5.01 33.84
CA GLU A 26 -32.00 6.02 32.78
C GLU A 26 -30.87 7.06 32.91
N ARG A 27 -30.45 7.38 34.14
CA ARG A 27 -29.25 8.21 34.40
C ARG A 27 -27.95 7.48 34.05
N GLN A 28 -27.87 6.16 34.23
CA GLN A 28 -26.71 5.37 33.78
C GLN A 28 -26.70 5.19 32.25
N ARG A 29 -27.85 4.95 31.62
CA ARG A 29 -28.00 4.93 30.15
C ARG A 29 -27.71 6.28 29.52
N ASN A 30 -28.08 7.39 30.16
CA ASN A 30 -27.74 8.73 29.70
C ASN A 30 -26.26 9.10 29.90
N LYS A 31 -25.57 8.50 30.88
CA LYS A 31 -24.11 8.58 30.99
C LYS A 31 -23.38 7.80 29.89
N LEU A 32 -23.92 6.66 29.48
CA LEU A 32 -23.41 5.87 28.33
C LEU A 32 -23.79 6.50 26.96
N ARG A 33 -24.89 7.24 26.89
CA ARG A 33 -25.32 8.02 25.70
C ARG A 33 -24.68 9.40 25.61
N GLN A 34 -23.84 9.82 26.56
CA GLN A 34 -22.94 10.94 26.33
C GLN A 34 -21.90 10.49 25.30
N ASN A 35 -22.29 10.59 24.02
CA ASN A 35 -21.41 10.72 22.88
C ASN A 35 -20.57 11.96 23.15
N ARG A 36 -19.48 11.81 23.92
CA ARG A 36 -18.51 12.88 24.13
C ARG A 36 -17.66 12.88 22.87
N PRO A 37 -17.81 13.89 21.99
CA PRO A 37 -17.01 13.94 20.76
C PRO A 37 -15.50 13.89 21.06
N GLY A 38 -15.06 14.39 22.23
CA GLY A 38 -13.68 14.25 22.70
C GLY A 38 -13.22 12.81 22.97
N LEU A 39 -14.06 11.94 23.55
CA LEU A 39 -13.67 10.56 23.87
C LEU A 39 -13.62 9.68 22.62
N ASN A 40 -14.54 9.90 21.67
CA ASN A 40 -14.50 9.22 20.38
C ASN A 40 -13.27 9.68 19.58
N ASN A 41 -12.92 10.96 19.62
CA ASN A 41 -11.71 11.47 18.98
C ASN A 41 -10.43 10.92 19.63
N GLU A 42 -10.38 10.81 20.96
CA GLU A 42 -9.25 10.22 21.71
C GLU A 42 -9.11 8.71 21.46
N LEU A 43 -10.22 7.99 21.36
CA LEU A 43 -10.22 6.57 20.99
C LEU A 43 -9.80 6.38 19.53
N SER A 44 -10.28 7.23 18.63
CA SER A 44 -9.88 7.22 17.22
C SER A 44 -8.40 7.52 17.07
N SER A 45 -7.85 8.52 17.78
CA SER A 45 -6.41 8.81 17.74
C SER A 45 -5.59 7.66 18.34
N ALA A 46 -6.02 7.07 19.45
CA ALA A 46 -5.31 5.94 20.04
C ALA A 46 -5.30 4.68 19.15
N ILE A 47 -6.40 4.41 18.43
CA ILE A 47 -6.46 3.33 17.44
C ILE A 47 -5.49 3.62 16.30
N GLN A 48 -5.47 4.87 15.81
CA GLN A 48 -4.60 5.29 14.73
C GLN A 48 -3.12 5.21 15.12
N ASP A 49 -2.77 5.55 16.36
CA ASP A 49 -1.41 5.41 16.91
C ASP A 49 -0.99 3.94 16.98
N VAL A 50 -1.89 3.04 17.40
CA VAL A 50 -1.62 1.60 17.45
C VAL A 50 -1.49 0.97 16.05
N GLU A 51 -2.29 1.43 15.09
CA GLU A 51 -2.20 0.99 13.70
C GLU A 51 -0.92 1.49 13.03
N ALA A 52 -0.56 2.76 13.22
CA ALA A 52 0.70 3.34 12.79
C ALA A 52 1.89 2.58 13.39
N GLU A 53 1.83 2.25 14.68
CA GLU A 53 2.83 1.41 15.33
C GLU A 53 2.85 -0.02 14.78
N ARG A 54 1.97 -0.46 13.87
CA ARG A 54 2.04 -1.80 13.26
C ARG A 54 2.48 -1.78 11.80
N THR A 55 2.17 -0.71 11.08
CA THR A 55 2.42 -0.62 9.64
C THR A 55 3.57 0.31 9.29
N GLN A 56 4.00 1.18 10.21
CA GLN A 56 5.08 2.13 9.96
C GLN A 56 6.45 1.57 10.35
N PHE A 57 7.42 1.76 9.46
CA PHE A 57 8.78 1.28 9.64
C PHE A 57 9.78 2.26 9.08
N MET A 58 10.91 2.40 9.77
CA MET A 58 11.99 3.27 9.32
C MET A 58 12.80 2.61 8.21
N ILE A 59 13.16 3.38 7.18
CA ILE A 59 13.97 2.91 6.07
C ILE A 59 15.45 2.81 6.49
N ALA A 60 16.06 1.68 6.15
CA ALA A 60 17.50 1.52 6.07
C ALA A 60 17.89 1.35 4.58
N HIS A 61 18.94 2.03 4.14
CA HIS A 61 19.45 1.80 2.79
C HIS A 61 20.03 0.39 2.68
N ASP A 62 19.63 -0.35 1.65
CA ASP A 62 20.36 -1.55 1.25
C ASP A 62 21.45 -1.15 0.26
N ASN A 63 22.72 -1.34 0.65
CA ASN A 63 23.87 -1.10 -0.22
C ASN A 63 24.05 -2.20 -1.28
N THR A 64 23.16 -3.19 -1.33
CA THR A 64 23.23 -4.32 -2.26
C THR A 64 22.30 -4.05 -3.44
N ASP A 65 22.83 -3.56 -4.55
CA ASP A 65 22.05 -3.27 -5.77
C ASP A 65 21.54 -4.52 -6.51
N ALA A 66 21.78 -5.73 -5.99
CA ALA A 66 21.45 -6.99 -6.66
C ALA A 66 19.94 -7.29 -6.68
N GLU A 67 19.13 -6.61 -5.87
CA GLU A 67 17.73 -6.98 -5.62
C GLU A 67 16.81 -5.75 -5.72
N ILE A 68 16.85 -5.05 -6.86
CA ILE A 68 16.11 -3.79 -7.06
C ILE A 68 14.59 -3.88 -6.89
N PHE A 69 14.01 -5.08 -7.00
CA PHE A 69 12.57 -5.36 -6.85
C PHE A 69 12.20 -5.98 -5.50
N GLU A 70 13.15 -6.12 -4.59
CA GLU A 70 12.94 -6.76 -3.29
C GLU A 70 13.13 -5.76 -2.15
N ILE A 71 12.37 -5.96 -1.07
CA ILE A 71 12.64 -5.35 0.23
C ILE A 71 12.98 -6.42 1.23
N ARG A 72 13.88 -6.11 2.16
CA ARG A 72 14.25 -7.05 3.22
C ARG A 72 13.73 -6.59 4.56
N ILE A 73 13.02 -7.49 5.24
CA ILE A 73 12.44 -7.27 6.56
C ILE A 73 12.68 -8.47 7.46
N ILE A 74 12.60 -8.25 8.77
CA ILE A 74 12.77 -9.32 9.76
C ILE A 74 11.50 -10.16 9.90
N GLN A 75 11.67 -11.41 10.36
CA GLN A 75 10.56 -12.37 10.54
C GLN A 75 9.41 -11.81 11.40
N HIS A 76 9.75 -11.03 12.44
CA HIS A 76 8.76 -10.44 13.34
C HIS A 76 7.85 -9.44 12.60
N VAL A 77 8.42 -8.63 11.70
CA VAL A 77 7.67 -7.65 10.89
C VAL A 77 6.77 -8.38 9.88
N MET A 78 7.29 -9.43 9.24
CA MET A 78 6.50 -10.28 8.34
C MET A 78 5.27 -10.84 9.04
N TRP A 79 5.43 -11.36 10.26
CA TRP A 79 4.32 -11.89 11.05
C TRP A 79 3.25 -10.83 11.36
N TRP A 80 3.67 -9.62 11.75
CA TRP A 80 2.74 -8.51 12.04
C TRP A 80 1.92 -8.11 10.82
N LEU A 81 2.57 -8.05 9.66
CA LEU A 81 1.94 -7.70 8.39
C LEU A 81 1.22 -8.88 7.72
N ARG A 82 1.29 -10.09 8.32
CA ARG A 82 0.78 -11.35 7.74
C ARG A 82 1.33 -11.62 6.34
N LEU A 83 2.60 -11.28 6.15
CA LEU A 83 3.37 -11.50 4.94
C LEU A 83 4.22 -12.76 5.06
N ASN A 84 4.33 -13.50 3.96
CA ASN A 84 5.30 -14.60 3.81
C ASN A 84 6.46 -14.17 2.91
N GLU A 85 7.56 -14.91 2.96
CA GLU A 85 8.70 -14.68 2.06
C GLU A 85 8.26 -14.93 0.62
N GLY A 86 8.60 -14.00 -0.28
CA GLY A 86 8.19 -14.02 -1.67
C GLY A 86 6.83 -13.37 -1.95
N GLU A 87 6.03 -13.02 -0.94
CA GLU A 87 4.81 -12.22 -1.15
C GLU A 87 5.15 -10.76 -1.48
N ILE A 88 4.15 -10.00 -1.95
CA ILE A 88 4.34 -8.62 -2.40
C ILE A 88 3.75 -7.68 -1.35
N ALA A 89 4.41 -6.54 -1.14
CA ALA A 89 3.94 -5.48 -0.28
C ALA A 89 3.88 -4.14 -1.04
N TYR A 90 2.86 -3.35 -0.73
CA TYR A 90 2.86 -1.92 -0.98
C TYR A 90 3.76 -1.22 0.02
N ILE A 91 4.49 -0.24 -0.47
CA ILE A 91 5.31 0.68 0.31
C ILE A 91 4.77 2.08 0.04
N THR A 92 4.20 2.70 1.05
CA THR A 92 3.61 4.03 0.94
C THR A 92 4.43 5.02 1.75
N SER A 93 4.85 6.09 1.11
CA SER A 93 5.46 7.25 1.77
C SER A 93 4.40 8.09 2.50
N VAL A 94 4.80 8.89 3.47
CA VAL A 94 3.94 9.90 4.13
C VAL A 94 3.41 10.93 3.13
N ASN A 95 4.11 11.17 2.02
CA ASN A 95 3.69 12.10 0.96
C ASN A 95 2.65 11.49 0.00
N GLY A 96 2.35 10.19 0.15
CA GLY A 96 1.40 9.48 -0.72
C GLY A 96 2.00 8.85 -1.98
N ASN A 97 3.32 8.96 -2.20
CA ASN A 97 4.01 8.18 -3.22
C ASN A 97 4.00 6.71 -2.82
N GLU A 98 3.66 5.83 -3.77
CA GLU A 98 3.54 4.38 -3.55
C GLU A 98 4.38 3.60 -4.54
N THR A 99 4.91 2.48 -4.09
CA THR A 99 5.59 1.48 -4.93
C THR A 99 5.28 0.07 -4.42
N VAL A 100 5.62 -0.96 -5.19
CA VAL A 100 5.44 -2.36 -4.81
C VAL A 100 6.74 -3.14 -4.87
N ALA A 101 6.95 -4.03 -3.91
CA ALA A 101 8.15 -4.84 -3.84
C ALA A 101 7.89 -6.25 -3.32
N ARG A 102 8.74 -7.19 -3.72
CA ARG A 102 8.73 -8.55 -3.18
C ARG A 102 9.41 -8.58 -1.82
N VAL A 103 8.83 -9.30 -0.88
CA VAL A 103 9.32 -9.39 0.50
C VAL A 103 10.33 -10.52 0.62
N LYS A 104 11.47 -10.21 1.22
CA LYS A 104 12.52 -11.18 1.55
C LYS A 104 12.86 -11.14 3.03
N LEU A 105 13.14 -12.31 3.60
CA LEU A 105 13.53 -12.42 5.00
C LEU A 105 15.00 -11.99 5.16
N ASP A 106 15.24 -10.97 5.98
CA ASP A 106 16.58 -10.67 6.48
C ASP A 106 16.84 -11.43 7.79
N LYS A 107 17.69 -12.47 7.71
CA LYS A 107 18.08 -13.30 8.87
C LYS A 107 19.13 -12.62 9.76
N ASN A 108 19.84 -11.62 9.23
CA ASN A 108 20.98 -10.99 9.91
C ASN A 108 20.60 -9.65 10.54
N TRP A 109 19.34 -9.24 10.43
CA TRP A 109 18.87 -7.95 10.88
C TRP A 109 18.03 -8.08 12.16
N ILE A 110 18.23 -7.16 13.09
CA ILE A 110 17.64 -7.23 14.44
C ILE A 110 16.62 -6.10 14.65
N ASN A 111 16.71 -5.03 13.86
CA ASN A 111 15.90 -3.83 14.07
C ASN A 111 14.61 -3.85 13.26
N ARG A 112 13.62 -3.13 13.79
CA ARG A 112 12.35 -2.82 13.14
C ARG A 112 12.54 -1.77 12.02
N ARG A 113 13.31 -2.14 10.99
CA ARG A 113 13.59 -1.31 9.81
C ARG A 113 13.35 -2.13 8.55
N VAL A 114 13.08 -1.43 7.45
CA VAL A 114 12.92 -2.02 6.12
C VAL A 114 14.15 -1.66 5.30
N LYS A 115 14.81 -2.65 4.72
CA LYS A 115 15.89 -2.42 3.77
C LYS A 115 15.33 -2.25 2.37
N ILE A 116 15.67 -1.12 1.76
CA ILE A 116 15.13 -0.68 0.47
C ILE A 116 16.29 -0.22 -0.43
N SER A 117 16.19 -0.52 -1.73
CA SER A 117 17.14 -0.11 -2.76
C SER A 117 17.10 1.40 -3.03
N SER A 118 18.17 1.96 -3.61
CA SER A 118 18.19 3.35 -4.08
C SER A 118 17.08 3.64 -5.11
N THR A 119 16.71 2.67 -5.94
CA THR A 119 15.62 2.81 -6.92
C THR A 119 14.29 3.12 -6.24
N PHE A 120 13.92 2.32 -5.24
CA PHE A 120 12.69 2.53 -4.49
C PHE A 120 12.72 3.77 -3.61
N LEU A 121 13.89 4.16 -3.06
CA LEU A 121 14.04 5.46 -2.40
C LEU A 121 13.71 6.62 -3.33
N ASN A 122 14.21 6.58 -4.57
CA ASN A 122 13.92 7.62 -5.56
C ASN A 122 12.43 7.65 -5.93
N ASN A 123 11.80 6.49 -6.14
CA ASN A 123 10.37 6.41 -6.47
C ASN A 123 9.47 6.93 -5.32
N LEU A 124 9.89 6.71 -4.08
CA LEU A 124 9.20 7.23 -2.89
C LEU A 124 9.54 8.70 -2.60
N GLU A 125 10.54 9.27 -3.28
CA GLU A 125 11.16 10.58 -3.01
C GLU A 125 11.77 10.69 -1.60
N TYR A 126 12.26 9.57 -1.07
CA TYR A 126 12.63 9.42 0.34
C TYR A 126 14.13 9.28 0.57
N LYS A 127 14.53 9.54 1.82
CA LYS A 127 15.89 9.36 2.33
C LYS A 127 15.94 8.27 3.40
N THR A 128 17.14 7.75 3.61
CA THR A 128 17.40 6.81 4.70
C THR A 128 17.05 7.44 6.05
N GLY A 129 16.34 6.70 6.90
CA GLY A 129 15.88 7.17 8.20
C GLY A 129 14.46 7.73 8.21
N GLU A 130 13.83 7.91 7.05
CA GLU A 130 12.41 8.26 6.97
C GLU A 130 11.52 7.04 7.21
N VAL A 131 10.23 7.27 7.43
CA VAL A 131 9.26 6.25 7.84
C VAL A 131 8.30 5.96 6.69
N VAL A 132 8.13 4.69 6.34
CA VAL A 132 7.18 4.22 5.34
C VAL A 132 6.13 3.33 5.96
N GLU A 133 4.96 3.31 5.36
CA GLU A 133 3.92 2.34 5.64
C GLU A 133 4.09 1.11 4.76
N LEU A 134 4.00 -0.08 5.36
CA LEU A 134 3.96 -1.35 4.63
C LEU A 134 2.58 -1.99 4.74
N ARG A 135 2.06 -2.47 3.62
CA ARG A 135 0.81 -3.26 3.55
C ARG A 135 0.95 -4.44 2.60
N LYS A 136 0.32 -5.57 2.91
CA LYS A 136 0.28 -6.72 1.99
C LYS A 136 -0.46 -6.35 0.70
N ALA A 137 0.09 -6.78 -0.44
CA ALA A 137 -0.47 -6.55 -1.76
C ALA A 137 -0.84 -7.88 -2.43
N GLU A 138 -2.00 -7.91 -3.06
CA GLU A 138 -2.43 -9.00 -3.94
C GLU A 138 -2.56 -8.44 -5.36
N LEU A 139 -1.54 -8.71 -6.18
CA LEU A 139 -1.44 -8.16 -7.52
C LEU A 139 -1.89 -9.17 -8.57
N LYS A 140 -2.51 -8.68 -9.64
CA LYS A 140 -2.80 -9.47 -10.83
C LYS A 140 -1.63 -9.40 -11.81
N ASN A 141 -1.59 -10.32 -12.77
CA ASN A 141 -0.65 -10.24 -13.87
C ASN A 141 -1.00 -9.05 -14.77
N ALA A 142 0.02 -8.35 -15.24
CA ALA A 142 -0.14 -7.22 -16.14
C ALA A 142 -0.54 -7.72 -17.53
N GLU A 143 -1.61 -7.16 -18.08
CA GLU A 143 -2.01 -7.34 -19.47
C GLU A 143 -1.19 -6.43 -20.37
N ARG A 144 -1.00 -5.17 -19.95
CA ARG A 144 -0.29 -4.14 -20.72
C ARG A 144 0.46 -3.19 -19.81
N VAL A 145 1.64 -2.76 -20.24
CA VAL A 145 2.45 -1.75 -19.53
C VAL A 145 2.97 -0.74 -20.53
N TYR A 146 2.84 0.53 -20.17
CA TYR A 146 3.35 1.64 -20.95
C TYR A 146 4.59 2.24 -20.28
N PHE A 147 5.72 2.20 -20.98
CA PHE A 147 6.98 2.80 -20.56
C PHE A 147 7.25 4.08 -21.33
N CYS A 148 7.69 5.12 -20.62
CA CYS A 148 8.17 6.36 -21.20
C CYS A 148 9.64 6.55 -20.83
N GLN A 149 10.45 6.92 -21.81
CA GLN A 149 11.87 7.19 -21.57
C GLN A 149 12.07 8.60 -21.03
N ILE A 150 12.92 8.74 -20.00
CA ILE A 150 13.14 10.04 -19.33
C ILE A 150 14.47 10.69 -19.73
N ASP A 151 15.44 9.89 -20.21
CA ASP A 151 16.82 10.37 -20.43
C ASP A 151 17.05 11.15 -21.74
N GLY A 152 15.99 11.45 -22.51
CA GLY A 152 16.06 12.23 -23.76
C GLY A 152 16.85 11.58 -24.91
N GLN A 153 17.40 10.38 -24.73
CA GLN A 153 18.06 9.62 -25.79
C GLN A 153 17.03 9.04 -26.75
N LYS A 154 16.91 9.59 -27.96
CA LYS A 154 16.03 8.99 -28.99
C LYS A 154 16.72 7.81 -29.64
N PHE A 155 16.06 6.66 -29.65
CA PHE A 155 16.55 5.48 -30.33
C PHE A 155 15.87 5.42 -31.71
N GLY A 156 16.59 5.00 -32.74
CA GLY A 156 15.92 4.80 -34.04
C GLY A 156 14.88 3.67 -33.95
N GLU A 157 13.89 3.63 -34.85
CA GLU A 157 12.90 2.53 -34.95
C GLU A 157 13.54 1.13 -34.98
N ILE A 158 14.78 1.04 -35.48
CA ILE A 158 15.56 -0.21 -35.58
C ILE A 158 15.85 -0.82 -34.20
N TYR A 159 16.00 0.02 -33.16
CA TYR A 159 16.32 -0.42 -31.80
C TYR A 159 15.08 -0.70 -30.94
N ARG A 160 13.90 -0.33 -31.42
CA ARG A 160 12.61 -0.50 -30.74
C ARG A 160 12.43 -1.92 -30.18
N ARG A 161 12.62 -2.94 -31.03
CA ARG A 161 12.48 -4.35 -30.62
C ARG A 161 13.50 -4.79 -29.57
N MET A 162 14.71 -4.22 -29.59
CA MET A 162 15.74 -4.55 -28.60
C MET A 162 15.40 -3.92 -27.24
N ILE A 163 14.82 -2.72 -27.24
CA ILE A 163 14.32 -2.06 -26.03
C ILE A 163 13.17 -2.87 -25.44
N ASP A 164 12.17 -3.22 -26.25
CA ASP A 164 11.04 -4.07 -25.82
C ASP A 164 11.53 -5.37 -25.16
N SER A 165 12.47 -6.06 -25.82
CA SER A 165 13.03 -7.31 -25.30
C SER A 165 13.82 -7.09 -23.99
N SER A 166 14.56 -5.98 -23.88
CA SER A 166 15.33 -5.65 -22.68
C SER A 166 14.39 -5.32 -21.51
N LEU A 167 13.30 -4.58 -21.76
CA LEU A 167 12.27 -4.29 -20.76
C LEU A 167 11.59 -5.59 -20.30
N SER A 168 11.18 -6.45 -21.24
CA SER A 168 10.54 -7.73 -20.90
C SER A 168 11.43 -8.59 -20.02
N LEU A 169 12.71 -8.73 -20.36
CA LEU A 169 13.67 -9.52 -19.57
C LEU A 169 13.96 -8.90 -18.21
N PHE A 170 14.02 -7.57 -18.13
CA PHE A 170 14.34 -6.86 -16.90
C PHE A 170 13.22 -6.93 -15.87
N PHE A 171 11.96 -6.85 -16.30
CA PHE A 171 10.80 -6.84 -15.42
C PHE A 171 10.15 -8.22 -15.22
N GLU A 172 10.60 -9.27 -15.92
CA GLU A 172 9.96 -10.58 -15.88
C GLU A 172 9.75 -11.11 -14.45
N ASN A 173 8.50 -11.42 -14.09
CA ASN A 173 8.08 -11.93 -12.78
C ASN A 173 8.29 -10.96 -11.61
N HIS A 174 8.46 -9.67 -11.88
CA HIS A 174 8.60 -8.64 -10.87
C HIS A 174 7.34 -7.79 -10.71
N PRO A 175 7.00 -7.39 -9.46
CA PRO A 175 5.93 -6.44 -9.23
C PRO A 175 6.37 -5.04 -9.69
N ILE A 176 5.44 -4.30 -10.27
CA ILE A 176 5.68 -2.94 -10.78
C ILE A 176 4.50 -2.04 -10.43
N HIS A 177 4.79 -0.75 -10.17
CA HIS A 177 3.79 0.28 -9.89
C HIS A 177 3.80 1.37 -10.97
N GLN A 178 2.63 1.93 -11.24
CA GLN A 178 2.50 3.12 -12.07
C GLN A 178 3.25 4.31 -11.43
N GLY A 179 4.06 5.01 -12.21
CA GLY A 179 4.90 6.12 -11.78
C GLY A 179 6.32 5.73 -11.38
N ASP A 180 6.60 4.44 -11.14
CA ASP A 180 7.94 3.97 -10.79
C ASP A 180 8.94 4.27 -11.92
N THR A 181 10.17 4.63 -11.54
CA THR A 181 11.28 4.85 -12.47
C THR A 181 12.38 3.81 -12.27
N PHE A 182 12.90 3.26 -13.37
CA PHE A 182 13.94 2.25 -13.36
C PHE A 182 15.05 2.57 -14.35
N SER A 183 16.29 2.25 -13.98
CA SER A 183 17.44 2.28 -14.88
C SER A 183 17.60 0.89 -15.50
N VAL A 184 17.30 0.76 -16.79
CA VAL A 184 17.26 -0.53 -17.49
C VAL A 184 18.48 -0.65 -18.42
N PRO A 185 19.29 -1.71 -18.31
CA PRO A 185 20.35 -2.00 -19.27
C PRO A 185 19.73 -2.51 -20.58
N ILE A 186 19.91 -1.77 -21.67
CA ILE A 186 19.50 -2.19 -23.01
C ILE A 186 20.59 -3.06 -23.62
N LEU A 187 20.20 -4.22 -24.15
CA LEU A 187 21.06 -5.24 -24.77
C LEU A 187 21.60 -4.81 -26.16
N LEU A 188 22.22 -3.63 -26.22
CA LEU A 188 22.98 -3.15 -27.38
C LEU A 188 24.46 -3.53 -27.25
N SER A 189 25.22 -3.39 -28.33
CA SER A 189 26.67 -3.49 -28.33
C SER A 189 27.27 -2.13 -28.72
N PRO A 190 27.82 -1.34 -27.78
CA PRO A 190 27.93 -1.60 -26.33
C PRO A 190 26.60 -1.47 -25.57
N PRO A 191 26.46 -2.08 -24.37
CA PRO A 191 25.25 -1.94 -23.55
C PRO A 191 25.14 -0.52 -23.01
N ILE A 192 23.92 0.02 -23.02
CA ILE A 192 23.60 1.37 -22.55
C ILE A 192 22.53 1.25 -21.47
N ILE A 193 22.62 2.07 -20.42
CA ILE A 193 21.60 2.16 -19.38
C ILE A 193 20.66 3.30 -19.76
N VAL A 194 19.36 3.02 -19.74
CA VAL A 194 18.31 3.97 -20.09
C VAL A 194 17.29 4.01 -18.96
N ARG A 195 16.90 5.21 -18.50
CA ARG A 195 15.84 5.39 -17.51
C ARG A 195 14.47 5.43 -18.15
N PHE A 196 13.58 4.59 -17.62
CA PHE A 196 12.18 4.52 -17.99
C PHE A 196 11.30 4.80 -16.79
N GLN A 197 10.23 5.54 -17.01
CA GLN A 197 9.09 5.65 -16.11
C GLN A 197 7.96 4.72 -16.59
N ILE A 198 7.29 4.06 -15.66
CA ILE A 198 6.04 3.35 -15.94
C ILE A 198 4.92 4.38 -15.95
N ARG A 199 4.41 4.75 -17.13
CA ARG A 199 3.38 5.79 -17.23
C ARG A 199 1.98 5.24 -16.94
N ASP A 200 1.70 4.04 -17.46
CA ASP A 200 0.41 3.39 -17.31
C ASP A 200 0.58 1.87 -17.24
N ILE A 201 -0.36 1.21 -16.55
CA ILE A 201 -0.35 -0.22 -16.34
C ILE A 201 -1.77 -0.76 -16.26
N GLN A 202 -2.00 -1.92 -16.86
CA GLN A 202 -3.28 -2.60 -16.82
C GLN A 202 -3.09 -4.02 -16.26
N PRO A 203 -3.73 -4.37 -15.12
CA PRO A 203 -4.55 -3.49 -14.26
C PRO A 203 -3.74 -2.46 -13.45
N SER A 204 -4.34 -1.28 -13.27
CA SER A 204 -3.79 -0.15 -12.48
C SER A 204 -4.13 -0.29 -10.99
N PRO A 205 -3.31 0.25 -10.06
CA PRO A 205 -2.04 0.97 -10.29
C PRO A 205 -0.79 0.08 -10.22
N ALA A 206 -0.95 -1.20 -9.87
CA ALA A 206 0.17 -2.12 -9.73
C ALA A 206 -0.19 -3.52 -10.22
N SER A 207 0.79 -4.19 -10.82
CA SER A 207 0.65 -5.55 -11.35
C SER A 207 1.97 -6.31 -11.33
N ILE A 208 1.91 -7.62 -11.56
CA ILE A 208 3.08 -8.47 -11.79
C ILE A 208 3.36 -8.50 -13.29
N PHE A 209 4.53 -8.07 -13.71
CA PHE A 209 4.94 -8.16 -15.10
C PHE A 209 5.24 -9.62 -15.45
N THR A 210 4.70 -10.11 -16.58
CA THR A 210 4.89 -11.49 -17.05
C THR A 210 5.34 -11.53 -18.51
N THR A 211 5.67 -12.71 -19.01
CA THR A 211 6.02 -12.94 -20.41
C THR A 211 4.86 -12.68 -21.39
N GLU A 212 3.63 -12.68 -20.90
CA GLU A 212 2.42 -12.39 -21.68
C GLU A 212 2.08 -10.90 -21.71
N THR A 213 2.73 -10.09 -20.87
CA THR A 213 2.48 -8.66 -20.77
C THR A 213 2.87 -7.96 -22.07
N VAL A 214 1.93 -7.21 -22.65
CA VAL A 214 2.21 -6.39 -23.83
C VAL A 214 2.98 -5.14 -23.41
N VAL A 215 4.20 -5.01 -23.94
CA VAL A 215 5.05 -3.83 -23.73
C VAL A 215 4.71 -2.78 -24.79
N LEU A 216 4.37 -1.59 -24.32
CA LEU A 216 4.27 -0.39 -25.15
C LEU A 216 5.33 0.59 -24.66
N HIS A 217 6.31 0.93 -25.49
CA HIS A 217 7.23 2.03 -25.18
C HIS A 217 7.19 3.10 -26.26
N TRP A 218 7.30 4.36 -25.82
CA TRP A 218 7.36 5.55 -26.66
C TRP A 218 8.55 6.42 -26.25
N GLU A 219 9.12 7.10 -27.23
CA GLU A 219 10.29 7.97 -27.07
C GLU A 219 9.92 9.45 -26.89
N GLU A 220 8.64 9.77 -26.70
CA GLU A 220 8.19 11.16 -26.54
C GLU A 220 8.60 11.72 -25.19
N ASP A 221 9.08 12.98 -25.23
CA ASP A 221 9.44 13.74 -24.05
C ASP A 221 8.17 13.98 -23.20
N VAL A 222 8.21 13.59 -21.92
CA VAL A 222 7.10 13.75 -20.95
C VAL A 222 6.56 15.19 -20.92
N ASN A 223 7.40 16.17 -21.25
CA ASN A 223 7.06 17.60 -21.24
C ASN A 223 6.11 18.06 -22.37
N GLU A 224 5.96 17.31 -23.46
CA GLU A 224 5.12 17.75 -24.59
C GLU A 224 3.67 17.25 -24.50
N ILE A 225 3.39 16.22 -23.70
CA ILE A 225 2.07 15.57 -23.65
C ILE A 225 1.16 16.21 -22.59
N GLU A 226 1.72 16.96 -21.63
CA GLU A 226 0.93 17.75 -20.67
C GLU A 226 0.43 19.09 -21.25
N ALA A 227 0.78 19.40 -22.50
CA ALA A 227 0.42 20.64 -23.18
C ALA A 227 -0.77 20.51 -24.17
N GLU A 228 -1.39 19.33 -24.29
CA GLU A 228 -2.59 19.09 -25.12
C GLU A 228 -3.84 18.72 -24.32
#